data_AF-A0A6S7KUA3-F1
#
_entry.id   AF-A0A6S7KUA3-F1
#
_cell.length_a   1.000
_cell.length_b   1.000
_cell.length_c   1.000
_cell.angle_alpha   90.00
_cell.angle_beta   90.00
_cell.angle_gamma   90.00
#
_symmetry.space_group_name_H-M   'P 1'
#
loop_
_entity.id
_entity.type
_entity.pdbx_description
1 polymer ?
#
loop_
_entity_poly.entity_id
_entity_poly.type
_entity_poly.pdbx_seq_one_letter_code
_entity_poly.pdbx_strand_id
1 'polypeptide(L)'
;MYFNFALTSLIEIPAHFLAIDNCERIGRKKTVIIYMILGGIACVVVSLIPAGTERTDFIVGRVIGGMLGKGFITVSYGAIVVWSTELFPTIVRNSGMAITYVSTCLGSAAAPFVLELDRIHPILPFGLMGGLAVVAALLGLLLPETRGRPTAEVFESKNSEKATETIILNRNIEDQNEKIS
;
A
#
# COMPACT_ATOMS: atom_id res chain seq x y z
N MET A 1 -27.12 2.36 -11.32
CA MET A 1 -26.04 2.78 -10.40
C MET A 1 -25.84 1.79 -9.25
N TYR A 2 -26.90 1.39 -8.52
CA TYR A 2 -26.81 0.44 -7.40
C TYR A 2 -26.24 -0.95 -7.75
N PHE A 3 -26.54 -1.49 -8.94
CA PHE A 3 -26.04 -2.80 -9.35
C PHE A 3 -24.52 -2.84 -9.53
N ASN A 4 -23.94 -1.86 -10.23
CA ASN A 4 -22.48 -1.74 -10.37
C ASN A 4 -21.81 -1.54 -9.01
N PHE A 5 -22.40 -0.75 -8.12
CA PHE A 5 -21.87 -0.57 -6.77
C PHE A 5 -21.85 -1.89 -5.99
N ALA A 6 -22.97 -2.63 -5.98
CA ALA A 6 -23.07 -3.94 -5.32
C ALA A 6 -22.05 -4.94 -5.88
N LEU A 7 -21.87 -5.00 -7.19
CA LEU A 7 -20.85 -5.85 -7.84
C LEU A 7 -19.43 -5.48 -7.39
N THR A 8 -19.12 -4.18 -7.35
CA THR A 8 -17.80 -3.69 -6.96
C THR A 8 -17.49 -3.87 -5.47
N SER A 9 -18.50 -3.94 -4.60
CA SER A 9 -18.34 -4.29 -3.19
C SER A 9 -18.24 -5.80 -2.98
N LEU A 10 -19.01 -6.58 -3.75
CA LEU A 10 -18.97 -8.04 -3.69
C LEU A 10 -17.58 -8.60 -4.03
N ILE A 11 -16.87 -7.99 -4.97
CA ILE A 11 -15.51 -8.43 -5.35
C ILE A 11 -14.42 -8.04 -4.35
N GLU A 12 -14.66 -7.05 -3.49
CA GLU A 12 -13.68 -6.65 -2.47
C GLU A 12 -13.50 -7.72 -1.40
N ILE A 13 -14.58 -8.41 -1.01
CA ILE A 13 -14.55 -9.47 0.01
C ILE A 13 -13.59 -10.60 -0.40
N PRO A 14 -13.75 -11.29 -1.55
CA PRO A 14 -12.84 -12.34 -1.97
C PRO A 14 -11.44 -11.80 -2.29
N ALA A 15 -11.32 -10.55 -2.76
CA ALA A 15 -10.03 -9.92 -2.96
C ALA A 15 -9.24 -9.81 -1.65
N HIS A 16 -9.87 -9.42 -0.54
CA HIS A 16 -9.20 -9.37 0.76
C HIS A 16 -8.76 -10.75 1.26
N PHE A 17 -9.58 -11.79 1.09
CA PHE A 17 -9.18 -13.16 1.43
C PHE A 17 -7.97 -13.63 0.60
N LEU A 18 -7.99 -13.38 -0.70
CA LEU A 18 -6.87 -13.68 -1.58
C LEU A 18 -5.61 -12.89 -1.19
N ALA A 19 -5.76 -11.66 -0.73
CA ALA A 19 -4.63 -10.84 -0.29
C ALA A 19 -3.91 -11.49 0.89
N ILE A 20 -4.65 -12.01 1.87
CA ILE A 20 -4.07 -12.65 3.05
C ILE A 20 -3.36 -13.95 2.66
N ASP A 21 -4.04 -14.86 1.94
CA ASP A 21 -3.46 -16.15 1.55
C ASP A 21 -2.22 -16.00 0.64
N ASN A 22 -2.27 -15.08 -0.34
CA ASN A 22 -1.11 -14.83 -1.20
C ASN A 22 0.03 -14.11 -0.47
N CYS A 23 -0.27 -13.27 0.51
CA CYS A 23 0.75 -12.61 1.34
C CYS A 23 1.52 -13.62 2.20
N GLU A 24 0.83 -14.65 2.72
CA GLU A 24 1.43 -15.74 3.50
C GLU A 24 2.23 -16.71 2.62
N ARG A 25 1.74 -17.07 1.42
CA ARG A 25 2.39 -18.06 0.55
C ARG A 25 3.57 -17.51 -0.28
N ILE A 26 3.40 -16.34 -0.90
CA ILE A 26 4.34 -15.79 -1.91
C ILE A 26 5.30 -14.77 -1.27
N GLY A 27 4.89 -14.17 -0.14
CA GLY A 27 5.61 -13.15 0.58
C GLY A 27 5.15 -11.73 0.23
N ARG A 28 5.10 -10.88 1.26
CA ARG A 28 4.42 -9.57 1.23
C ARG A 28 4.81 -8.64 0.07
N LYS A 29 6.12 -8.45 -0.15
CA LYS A 29 6.64 -7.54 -1.19
C LYS A 29 6.29 -8.03 -2.60
N LYS A 30 6.44 -9.33 -2.86
CA LYS A 30 6.17 -9.93 -4.16
C LYS A 30 4.69 -9.81 -4.50
N THR A 31 3.82 -10.05 -3.52
CA THR A 31 2.37 -9.84 -3.64
C THR A 31 2.08 -8.39 -4.07
N VAL A 32 2.58 -7.38 -3.34
CA VAL A 32 2.35 -5.96 -3.71
C VAL A 32 2.78 -5.67 -5.16
N ILE A 33 3.99 -6.06 -5.56
CA ILE A 33 4.52 -5.75 -6.89
C ILE A 33 3.74 -6.47 -8.00
N ILE A 34 3.48 -7.77 -7.83
CA ILE A 34 2.76 -8.58 -8.83
C ILE A 34 1.35 -8.00 -9.04
N TYR A 35 0.60 -7.77 -7.96
CA TYR A 35 -0.76 -7.28 -8.05
C TYR A 35 -0.85 -5.82 -8.52
N MET A 36 0.14 -4.98 -8.21
CA MET A 36 0.21 -3.61 -8.74
C MET A 36 0.47 -3.60 -10.25
N ILE A 37 1.36 -4.47 -10.75
CA ILE A 37 1.62 -4.61 -12.19
C ILE A 37 0.40 -5.19 -12.90
N LEU A 38 -0.21 -6.26 -12.36
CA LEU A 38 -1.42 -6.86 -12.92
C LEU A 38 -2.59 -5.87 -12.95
N GLY A 39 -2.76 -5.07 -11.88
CA GLY A 39 -3.74 -3.99 -11.81
C GLY A 39 -3.50 -2.91 -12.86
N GLY A 40 -2.25 -2.46 -13.01
CA GLY A 40 -1.86 -1.47 -14.03
C GLY A 40 -2.09 -1.97 -15.45
N ILE A 41 -1.72 -3.22 -15.75
CA ILE A 41 -1.98 -3.86 -17.04
C ILE A 41 -3.49 -3.98 -17.27
N ALA A 42 -4.26 -4.42 -16.28
CA ALA A 42 -5.71 -4.50 -16.40
C ALA A 42 -6.35 -3.14 -16.71
N CYS A 43 -5.90 -2.07 -16.06
CA CYS A 43 -6.35 -0.70 -16.35
C CYS A 43 -6.02 -0.26 -17.78
N VAL A 44 -4.82 -0.56 -18.28
CA VAL A 44 -4.41 -0.24 -19.65
C VAL A 44 -5.23 -1.05 -20.67
N VAL A 45 -5.45 -2.34 -20.41
CA VAL A 45 -6.27 -3.22 -21.28
C VAL A 45 -7.71 -2.71 -21.34
N VAL A 46 -8.30 -2.32 -20.21
CA VAL A 46 -9.64 -1.72 -20.18
C VAL A 46 -9.68 -0.39 -20.94
N SER A 47 -8.60 0.40 -20.89
CA SER A 47 -8.48 1.66 -21.62
C SER A 47 -8.47 1.49 -23.14
N LEU A 48 -7.98 0.36 -23.64
CA LEU A 48 -7.93 0.08 -25.08
C LEU A 48 -9.32 -0.26 -25.66
N ILE A 49 -10.32 -0.49 -24.82
CA ILE A 49 -11.68 -0.78 -25.27
C ILE A 49 -12.43 0.55 -25.51
N PRO A 50 -12.76 0.91 -26.77
CA PRO A 50 -13.35 2.21 -27.08
C PRO A 50 -14.74 2.36 -26.47
N ALA A 51 -15.01 3.51 -25.86
CA ALA A 51 -16.27 3.80 -25.19
C ALA A 51 -17.49 3.95 -26.12
N GLY A 52 -17.28 3.98 -27.43
CA GLY A 52 -18.32 4.22 -28.45
C GLY A 52 -18.91 2.97 -29.12
N THR A 53 -18.61 1.76 -28.64
CA THR A 53 -19.14 0.54 -29.26
C THR A 53 -20.45 0.14 -28.58
N GLU A 54 -21.60 0.29 -29.25
CA GLU A 54 -22.93 -0.09 -28.73
C GLU A 54 -23.14 -1.61 -28.58
N ARG A 55 -22.10 -2.42 -28.78
CA ARG A 55 -22.16 -3.87 -28.63
C ARG A 55 -22.04 -4.24 -27.15
N THR A 56 -23.07 -4.89 -26.63
CA THR A 56 -23.22 -5.33 -25.24
C THR A 56 -22.01 -6.13 -24.75
N ASP A 57 -21.38 -6.93 -25.62
CA ASP A 57 -20.22 -7.77 -25.29
C ASP A 57 -18.99 -6.96 -24.85
N PHE A 58 -18.76 -5.79 -25.47
CA PHE A 58 -17.63 -4.93 -25.12
C PHE A 58 -17.86 -4.19 -23.80
N ILE A 59 -19.12 -3.87 -23.49
CA ILE A 59 -19.49 -3.25 -22.21
C ILE A 59 -19.27 -4.23 -21.06
N VAL A 60 -19.72 -5.48 -21.23
CA VAL A 60 -19.52 -6.54 -20.24
C VAL A 60 -18.02 -6.81 -20.03
N GLY A 61 -17.24 -6.87 -21.11
CA GLY A 61 -15.78 -7.01 -21.04
C GLY A 61 -15.09 -5.88 -20.27
N ARG A 62 -15.51 -4.62 -20.48
CA ARG A 62 -15.00 -3.46 -19.72
C ARG A 62 -15.34 -3.53 -18.23
N VAL A 63 -16.57 -3.93 -17.90
CA VAL A 63 -17.00 -4.04 -16.49
C VAL A 63 -16.21 -5.15 -15.79
N ILE A 64 -16.11 -6.34 -16.39
CA ILE A 64 -15.36 -7.46 -15.80
C ILE A 64 -13.88 -7.11 -15.67
N GLY A 65 -13.27 -6.53 -16.71
CA GLY A 65 -11.87 -6.10 -16.68
C GLY A 65 -11.61 -5.03 -15.63
N GLY A 66 -12.51 -4.04 -15.50
CA GLY A 66 -12.42 -3.00 -14.48
C GLY A 66 -12.60 -3.55 -13.06
N MET A 67 -13.50 -4.52 -12.88
CA MET A 67 -13.69 -5.20 -11.60
C MET A 67 -12.46 -6.02 -11.20
N LEU A 68 -11.84 -6.75 -12.14
CA LEU A 68 -10.60 -7.48 -11.89
C LEU A 68 -9.45 -6.53 -11.55
N GLY A 69 -9.30 -5.43 -12.31
CA GLY A 69 -8.31 -4.40 -12.02
C GLY A 69 -8.47 -3.79 -10.63
N LYS A 70 -9.71 -3.44 -10.25
CA LYS A 70 -10.03 -2.99 -8.89
C LYS A 70 -9.64 -4.04 -7.84
N GLY A 71 -9.99 -5.30 -8.08
CA GLY A 71 -9.65 -6.41 -7.18
C GLY A 71 -8.15 -6.56 -6.95
N PHE A 72 -7.34 -6.49 -8.02
CA PHE A 72 -5.88 -6.56 -7.91
C PHE A 72 -5.29 -5.38 -7.13
N ILE A 73 -5.79 -4.16 -7.36
CA ILE A 73 -5.37 -2.98 -6.59
C ILE A 73 -5.75 -3.14 -5.11
N THR A 74 -6.96 -3.63 -4.80
CA THR A 74 -7.40 -3.91 -3.42
C THR A 74 -6.49 -4.93 -2.74
N VAL A 75 -6.13 -6.02 -3.44
CA VAL A 75 -5.18 -7.02 -2.92
C VAL A 75 -3.83 -6.37 -2.59
N SER A 76 -3.29 -5.58 -3.52
CA SER A 76 -2.02 -4.88 -3.35
C SER A 76 -2.07 -3.90 -2.17
N TYR A 77 -3.16 -3.14 -2.02
CA TYR A 77 -3.35 -2.21 -0.92
C TYR A 77 -3.48 -2.91 0.44
N GLY A 78 -4.15 -4.05 0.50
CA GLY A 78 -4.17 -4.87 1.71
C GLY A 78 -2.76 -5.32 2.11
N ALA A 79 -2.00 -5.85 1.14
CA ALA A 79 -0.64 -6.32 1.38
C ALA A 79 0.33 -5.20 1.78
N ILE A 80 0.22 -3.99 1.20
CA ILE A 80 1.11 -2.86 1.54
C ILE A 80 0.84 -2.35 2.96
N VAL A 81 -0.43 -2.26 3.38
CA VAL A 81 -0.80 -1.82 4.73
C VAL A 81 -0.27 -2.81 5.76
N VAL A 82 -0.43 -4.11 5.50
CA VAL A 82 0.03 -5.19 6.39
C VAL A 82 1.56 -5.23 6.41
N TRP A 83 2.23 -5.04 5.28
CA TRP A 83 3.69 -4.90 5.21
C TRP A 83 4.22 -3.68 5.98
N SER A 84 3.58 -2.51 5.86
CA SER A 84 3.92 -1.31 6.64
C SER A 84 3.82 -1.58 8.15
N THR A 85 2.80 -2.31 8.59
CA THR A 85 2.65 -2.61 10.03
C THR A 85 3.70 -3.56 10.61
N GLU A 86 4.35 -4.36 9.78
CA GLU A 86 5.50 -5.18 10.20
C GLU A 86 6.82 -4.43 10.15
N LEU A 87 6.90 -3.42 9.30
CA LEU A 87 8.12 -2.64 9.13
C LEU A 87 8.32 -1.62 10.25
N PHE A 88 7.23 -1.03 10.74
CA PHE A 88 7.29 0.00 11.77
C PHE A 88 7.24 -0.60 13.19
N PRO A 89 8.21 -0.29 14.07
CA PRO A 89 8.14 -0.70 15.47
C PRO A 89 6.94 -0.05 16.17
N THR A 90 6.45 -0.69 17.22
CA THR A 90 5.18 -0.34 17.89
C THR A 90 5.08 1.15 18.28
N ILE A 91 6.22 1.77 18.59
CA ILE A 91 6.35 3.18 19.00
C ILE A 91 6.05 4.16 17.84
N VAL A 92 6.49 3.86 16.62
CA VAL A 92 6.33 4.75 15.45
C VAL A 92 5.27 4.27 14.47
N ARG A 93 4.72 3.07 14.67
CA ARG A 93 3.70 2.44 13.82
C ARG A 93 2.48 3.33 13.62
N ASN A 94 1.97 3.94 14.68
CA ASN A 94 0.80 4.81 14.58
C ASN A 94 1.06 6.02 13.65
N SER A 95 2.22 6.65 13.80
CA SER A 95 2.62 7.80 12.97
C SER A 95 2.89 7.40 11.51
N GLY A 96 3.57 6.28 11.26
CA GLY A 96 3.83 5.79 9.91
C GLY A 96 2.55 5.38 9.17
N MET A 97 1.61 4.75 9.87
CA MET A 97 0.28 4.41 9.33
C MET A 97 -0.55 5.66 9.05
N ALA A 98 -0.47 6.70 9.89
CA ALA A 98 -1.15 7.97 9.66
C ALA A 98 -0.63 8.67 8.39
N ILE A 99 0.69 8.71 8.16
CA ILE A 99 1.29 9.28 6.93
C ILE A 99 0.83 8.52 5.69
N THR A 100 0.80 7.19 5.77
CA THR A 100 0.29 6.33 4.69
C THR A 100 -1.17 6.66 4.38
N TYR A 101 -2.01 6.80 5.41
CA TYR A 101 -3.42 7.14 5.26
C TYR A 101 -3.63 8.52 4.64
N VAL A 102 -2.90 9.55 5.10
CA VAL A 102 -2.96 10.90 4.51
C VAL A 102 -2.56 10.87 3.03
N SER A 103 -1.58 10.06 2.66
CA SER A 103 -1.17 9.87 1.26
C SER A 103 -2.30 9.23 0.42
N THR A 104 -3.00 8.23 0.97
CA THR A 104 -4.19 7.64 0.34
C THR A 104 -5.29 8.68 0.16
N CYS A 105 -5.56 9.52 1.16
CA CYS A 105 -6.53 10.59 1.07
C CYS A 105 -6.17 11.61 -0.02
N LEU A 106 -4.90 11.96 -0.15
CA LEU A 106 -4.42 12.85 -1.20
C LEU A 106 -4.65 12.25 -2.59
N GLY A 107 -4.42 10.95 -2.75
CA GLY A 107 -4.75 10.22 -3.98
C GLY A 107 -6.25 10.24 -4.29
N SER A 108 -7.10 10.00 -3.29
CA SER A 108 -8.56 10.07 -3.44
C SER A 108 -9.06 11.48 -3.77
N ALA A 109 -8.43 12.51 -3.20
CA ALA A 109 -8.73 13.91 -3.53
C ALA A 109 -8.28 14.29 -4.96
N ALA A 110 -7.20 13.69 -5.45
CA ALA A 110 -6.71 13.87 -6.82
C ALA A 110 -7.55 13.12 -7.88
N ALA A 111 -8.25 12.05 -7.50
CA ALA A 111 -9.04 11.22 -8.41
C ALA A 111 -10.03 11.97 -9.32
N PRO A 112 -10.89 12.91 -8.84
CA PRO A 112 -11.81 13.63 -9.70
C PRO A 112 -11.11 14.49 -10.76
N PHE A 113 -9.94 15.06 -10.45
CA PHE A 113 -9.16 15.85 -11.40
C PHE A 113 -8.62 14.99 -12.56
N VAL A 114 -8.22 13.75 -12.25
CA VAL A 114 -7.80 12.78 -13.28
C VAL A 114 -8.98 12.38 -14.16
N LEU A 115 -10.15 12.16 -13.56
CA LEU A 115 -11.37 11.82 -14.31
C LEU A 115 -11.87 12.98 -15.17
N GLU A 116 -11.65 14.24 -14.78
CA GLU A 116 -12.04 15.39 -15.59
C GLU A 116 -11.23 15.49 -16.90
N LEU A 117 -10.02 14.90 -16.92
CA LEU A 117 -9.18 14.77 -18.12
C LEU A 117 -9.79 13.87 -19.20
N ASP A 118 -10.77 13.02 -18.84
CA ASP A 118 -11.56 12.19 -19.76
C ASP A 118 -12.25 13.02 -20.85
N ARG A 119 -12.56 14.30 -20.56
CA ARG A 119 -13.18 15.23 -21.52
C ARG A 119 -12.28 15.56 -22.72
N ILE A 120 -10.96 15.43 -22.58
CA ILE A 120 -10.00 15.68 -23.66
C ILE A 120 -9.76 14.40 -24.44
N HIS A 121 -9.47 13.29 -23.75
CA HIS A 121 -9.24 12.01 -24.39
C HIS A 121 -9.57 10.84 -23.43
N PRO A 122 -10.42 9.87 -23.83
CA PRO A 122 -10.93 8.83 -22.95
C PRO A 122 -9.88 7.81 -22.47
N ILE A 123 -8.72 7.75 -23.13
CA ILE A 123 -7.59 6.90 -22.74
C ILE A 123 -6.67 7.56 -21.69
N LEU A 124 -6.67 8.89 -21.59
CA LEU A 124 -5.77 9.61 -20.68
C LEU A 124 -5.92 9.22 -19.19
N PRO A 125 -7.13 9.19 -18.60
CA PRO A 125 -7.26 8.91 -17.17
C PRO A 125 -6.77 7.50 -16.81
N PHE A 126 -7.11 6.49 -17.62
CA PHE A 126 -6.69 5.11 -17.40
C PHE A 126 -5.20 4.90 -17.67
N GLY A 127 -4.66 5.53 -18.71
CA GLY A 127 -3.22 5.51 -18.99
C GLY A 127 -2.40 6.15 -17.87
N LEU A 128 -2.87 7.28 -17.31
CA LEU A 128 -2.21 7.96 -16.20
C LEU A 128 -2.27 7.13 -14.91
N MET A 129 -3.43 6.56 -14.56
CA MET A 129 -3.54 5.68 -13.40
C MET A 129 -2.71 4.39 -13.54
N GLY A 130 -2.76 3.74 -14.70
CA GLY A 130 -1.97 2.54 -14.97
C GLY A 130 -0.47 2.83 -14.99
N GLY A 131 -0.05 3.95 -15.58
CA GLY A 131 1.34 4.41 -15.60
C GLY A 131 1.86 4.71 -14.19
N LEU A 132 1.09 5.45 -13.38
CA LEU A 132 1.44 5.71 -11.98
C LEU A 132 1.54 4.43 -11.16
N ALA A 133 0.65 3.45 -11.39
CA ALA A 133 0.72 2.15 -10.72
C ALA A 133 1.99 1.37 -11.08
N VAL A 134 2.40 1.35 -12.35
CA VAL A 134 3.64 0.71 -12.79
C VAL A 134 4.87 1.44 -12.23
N VAL A 135 4.88 2.77 -12.27
CA VAL A 135 5.96 3.58 -11.67
C VAL A 135 6.07 3.32 -10.17
N ALA A 136 4.94 3.24 -9.45
CA ALA A 136 4.90 2.89 -8.04
C ALA A 136 5.44 1.46 -7.79
N ALA A 137 5.10 0.49 -8.64
CA ALA A 137 5.63 -0.87 -8.55
C ALA A 137 7.15 -0.92 -8.80
N LEU A 138 7.65 -0.15 -9.79
CA LEU A 138 9.08 -0.02 -10.08
C LEU A 138 9.84 0.67 -8.95
N LEU A 139 9.28 1.72 -8.36
CA LEU A 139 9.83 2.35 -7.15
C LEU A 139 9.83 1.36 -5.98
N GLY A 140 8.78 0.54 -5.84
CA GLY A 140 8.72 -0.55 -4.87
C GLY A 140 9.76 -1.66 -5.10
N LEU A 141 10.18 -1.88 -6.36
CA LEU A 141 11.30 -2.76 -6.71
C LEU A 141 12.64 -2.12 -6.33
N LEU A 142 12.81 -0.82 -6.60
CA LEU A 142 14.01 -0.04 -6.29
C LEU A 142 14.23 0.11 -4.78
N LEU A 143 13.16 0.07 -3.99
CA LEU A 143 13.27 -0.07 -2.55
C LEU A 143 13.91 -1.44 -2.21
N PRO A 144 15.13 -1.47 -1.63
CA PRO A 144 15.79 -2.71 -1.26
C PRO A 144 14.87 -3.53 -0.36
N GLU A 145 14.86 -4.86 -0.55
CA GLU A 145 14.10 -5.75 0.31
C GLU A 145 14.44 -5.48 1.78
N THR A 146 13.45 -5.06 2.56
CA THR A 146 13.51 -5.02 4.02
C THR A 146 13.33 -6.43 4.63
N ARG A 147 13.57 -7.51 3.87
CA ARG A 147 13.66 -8.87 4.42
C ARG A 147 15.02 -9.04 5.09
N GLY A 148 15.01 -9.16 6.42
CA GLY A 148 16.14 -9.72 7.18
C GLY A 148 17.03 -8.72 7.91
N ARG A 149 16.65 -7.45 8.06
CA ARG A 149 17.29 -6.60 9.08
C ARG A 149 16.57 -6.81 10.41
N PRO A 150 17.31 -6.96 11.53
CA PRO A 150 16.70 -7.11 12.85
C PRO A 150 15.74 -5.94 13.05
N THR A 151 14.52 -6.26 13.47
CA THR A 151 13.48 -5.29 13.83
C THR A 151 14.10 -4.09 14.53
N ALA A 152 13.73 -2.87 14.14
CA ALA A 152 14.21 -1.65 14.79
C ALA A 152 14.03 -1.68 16.32
N GLU A 153 13.09 -2.50 16.82
CA GLU A 153 12.93 -2.81 18.24
C GLU A 153 14.21 -3.34 18.90
N VAL A 154 15.07 -4.10 18.22
CA VAL A 154 16.35 -4.59 18.80
C VAL A 154 17.38 -3.46 18.92
N PHE A 155 17.36 -2.50 18.01
CA PHE A 155 18.28 -1.35 18.07
C PHE A 155 17.80 -0.33 19.10
N GLU A 156 16.49 -0.07 19.15
CA GLU A 156 15.90 0.92 20.04
C GLU A 156 15.77 0.40 21.48
N SER A 157 15.46 -0.90 21.69
CA SER A 157 15.52 -1.51 23.02
C SER A 157 16.93 -1.49 23.59
N LYS A 158 17.95 -1.87 22.79
CA LYS A 158 19.35 -1.79 23.22
C LYS A 158 19.80 -0.36 23.51
N ASN A 159 19.29 0.63 22.78
CA ASN A 159 19.67 2.02 23.00
C ASN A 159 18.97 2.61 24.23
N SER A 160 17.70 2.27 24.44
CA SER A 160 16.94 2.66 25.64
C SER A 160 17.48 1.97 26.89
N GLU A 161 17.83 0.69 26.82
CA GLU A 161 18.44 -0.08 27.91
C GLU A 161 19.79 0.51 28.30
N LYS A 162 20.67 0.81 27.33
CA LYS A 162 21.95 1.49 27.58
C LYS A 162 21.78 2.89 28.18
N ALA A 163 20.79 3.66 27.73
CA ALA A 163 20.52 4.98 28.28
C ALA A 163 20.06 4.89 29.75
N THR A 164 19.17 3.94 30.07
CA THR A 164 18.73 3.68 31.45
C THR A 164 19.89 3.21 32.34
N GLU A 165 20.75 2.31 31.85
CA GLU A 165 21.91 1.81 32.59
C GLU A 165 22.90 2.94 32.93
N THR A 166 23.16 3.83 31.96
CA THR A 166 24.04 4.98 32.14
C THR A 166 23.49 5.97 33.17
N ILE A 167 22.18 6.23 33.15
CA ILE A 167 21.52 7.11 34.13
C ILE A 167 21.59 6.53 35.54
N ILE A 168 21.35 5.22 35.71
CA ILE A 168 21.43 4.55 37.01
C ILE A 168 22.87 4.57 37.55
N LEU A 169 23.86 4.32 36.69
CA LEU A 169 25.27 4.37 37.07
C LEU A 169 25.67 5.77 37.54
N ASN A 170 25.27 6.82 36.80
CA ASN A 170 25.59 8.20 37.13
C ASN A 170 24.94 8.62 38.46
N ARG A 171 23.69 8.20 38.69
CA ARG A 171 22.97 8.46 39.95
C ARG A 171 23.61 7.76 41.15
N ASN A 172 24.04 6.51 40.98
CA ASN A 172 24.76 5.79 42.04
C ASN A 172 26.12 6.43 42.36
N ILE A 173 26.82 7.02 41.38
CA ILE A 173 28.08 7.73 41.60
C ILE A 173 27.84 9.03 42.39
N GLU A 174 26.76 9.77 42.09
CA GLU A 174 26.36 10.96 42.85
C GLU A 174 26.03 10.61 44.31
N ASP A 175 25.26 9.54 44.55
CA ASP A 175 24.90 9.07 45.89
C ASP A 175 26.12 8.56 46.70
N GLN A 176 27.16 8.06 46.05
CA GLN A 176 28.42 7.65 46.69
C GLN A 176 29.28 8.88 47.06
N ASN A 177 29.33 9.89 46.19
CA ASN A 177 30.09 11.12 46.45
C ASN A 177 29.47 11.95 47.59
N GLU A 178 28.15 11.94 47.74
CA GLU A 178 27.45 12.68 48.81
C GLU A 178 27.69 12.06 50.21
N LYS A 179 27.98 10.75 50.29
CA LYS A 179 28.23 10.04 51.57
C LYS A 179 29.66 10.15 52.09
N ILE A 180 30.59 10.65 51.27
CA ILE A 180 32.02 10.78 51.60
C ILE A 180 32.38 12.23 51.98
N SER A 181 31.47 13.19 51.70
CA SER A 181 31.54 14.57 52.18
C SER A 181 30.90 14.74 53.55
#